data_AF-A0A074YC41-F1
#
_entry.id   AF-A0A074YC41-F1
#
_cell.length_a   1.000
_cell.length_b   1.000
_cell.length_c   1.000
_cell.angle_alpha   90.00
_cell.angle_beta   90.00
_cell.angle_gamma   90.00
#
_symmetry.space_group_name_H-M   'P 1'
#
loop_
_entity.id
_entity.type
_entity.pdbx_description
1 polymer ?
#
loop_
_entity_poly.entity_id
_entity_poly.type
_entity_poly.pdbx_seq_one_letter_code
_entity_poly.pdbx_strand_id
1 'polypeptide(L)'
;MASPSQSLASDSTTSTTRRPSLSAFRYPTAPEAPTQTDSSSSTAQISCAYRRRYASYLAASFGISFEAALADTDAQLAPRRPSYVSESEVDRRE
;
A
#
# COMPACT_ATOMS: atom_id res chain seq x y z
N MET A 1 -16.24 31.44 -65.57
CA MET A 1 -15.97 30.01 -65.79
C MET A 1 -16.37 29.23 -64.54
N ALA A 2 -17.13 28.14 -64.75
CA ALA A 2 -17.31 26.93 -63.93
C ALA A 2 -17.76 27.00 -62.44
N SER A 3 -18.97 26.49 -62.15
CA SER A 3 -19.22 25.52 -61.03
C SER A 3 -18.62 24.15 -61.41
N PRO A 4 -18.52 23.07 -60.58
CA PRO A 4 -19.11 22.76 -59.25
C PRO A 4 -18.15 21.99 -58.27
N SER A 5 -18.67 21.46 -57.14
CA SER A 5 -18.41 20.11 -56.54
C SER A 5 -18.62 20.12 -55.01
N GLN A 6 -19.72 19.57 -54.48
CA GLN A 6 -19.83 18.23 -53.88
C GLN A 6 -18.86 18.00 -52.69
N SER A 7 -19.37 18.00 -51.47
CA SER A 7 -19.88 16.82 -50.74
C SER A 7 -18.77 15.84 -50.36
N LEU A 8 -18.51 15.71 -49.06
CA LEU A 8 -18.28 14.44 -48.38
C LEU A 8 -18.51 14.64 -46.88
N ALA A 9 -19.63 14.09 -46.42
CA ALA A 9 -19.74 13.61 -45.05
C ALA A 9 -18.86 12.36 -44.88
N SER A 10 -18.71 11.96 -43.61
CA SER A 10 -18.00 10.78 -43.11
C SER A 10 -16.50 11.04 -42.90
N ASP A 11 -15.89 10.66 -41.79
CA ASP A 11 -16.29 9.75 -40.74
C ASP A 11 -15.32 9.97 -39.56
N SER A 12 -15.73 9.50 -38.38
CA SER A 12 -14.83 9.00 -37.34
C SER A 12 -13.93 10.03 -36.64
N THR A 13 -13.99 10.23 -35.34
CA THR A 13 -14.19 9.25 -34.26
C THR A 13 -14.79 9.97 -33.08
N THR A 14 -15.84 9.39 -32.50
CA THR A 14 -16.21 9.64 -31.10
C THR A 14 -15.02 9.29 -30.23
N SER A 15 -14.13 10.26 -29.96
CA SER A 15 -13.22 10.18 -28.83
C SER A 15 -14.07 10.38 -27.57
N THR A 16 -14.89 9.37 -27.27
CA THR A 16 -15.42 9.14 -25.95
C THR A 16 -14.21 9.13 -25.05
N THR A 17 -13.97 10.24 -24.36
CA THR A 17 -13.08 10.31 -23.21
C THR A 17 -13.65 9.30 -22.22
N ARG A 18 -13.23 8.06 -22.39
CA ARG A 18 -13.60 6.94 -21.55
C ARG A 18 -12.86 7.20 -20.25
N ARG A 19 -13.49 7.98 -19.39
CA ARG A 19 -13.12 8.11 -17.98
C ARG A 19 -12.76 6.71 -17.52
N PRO A 20 -11.53 6.47 -17.01
CA PRO A 20 -11.25 5.20 -16.38
C PRO A 20 -12.27 5.06 -15.25
N SER A 21 -13.23 4.17 -15.44
CA SER A 21 -14.22 3.89 -14.43
C SER A 21 -13.47 3.31 -13.24
N LEU A 22 -13.53 3.99 -12.09
CA LEU A 22 -12.97 3.51 -10.83
C LEU A 22 -13.55 2.15 -10.40
N SER A 23 -14.61 1.67 -11.06
CA SER A 23 -15.20 0.35 -10.84
C SER A 23 -14.33 -0.82 -11.33
N ALA A 24 -13.27 -0.59 -12.10
CA ALA A 24 -12.32 -1.63 -12.49
C ALA A 24 -11.18 -1.84 -11.47
N PHE A 25 -11.09 -1.00 -10.45
CA PHE A 25 -10.13 -1.20 -9.36
C PHE A 25 -10.64 -2.32 -8.45
N ARG A 26 -10.37 -3.55 -8.85
CA ARG A 26 -10.37 -4.70 -7.95
C ARG A 26 -9.23 -4.43 -6.97
N TYR A 27 -9.55 -3.94 -5.78
CA TYR A 27 -8.66 -4.19 -4.64
C TYR A 27 -8.36 -5.69 -4.65
N PRO A 28 -7.13 -6.12 -4.30
CA PRO A 28 -6.93 -7.51 -3.93
C PRO A 28 -7.90 -7.75 -2.78
N THR A 29 -9.06 -8.33 -3.08
CA THR A 29 -9.89 -8.94 -2.05
C THR A 29 -8.96 -10.01 -1.51
N ALA A 30 -8.42 -9.76 -0.31
CA ALA A 30 -7.72 -10.79 0.42
C ALA A 30 -8.57 -12.06 0.28
N PRO A 31 -7.97 -13.21 -0.10
CA PRO A 31 -8.75 -14.44 -0.16
C PRO A 31 -9.51 -14.53 1.16
N GLU A 32 -10.83 -14.75 1.09
CA GLU A 32 -11.69 -14.90 2.26
C GLU A 32 -10.89 -15.65 3.31
N ALA A 33 -10.52 -14.93 4.37
CA ALA A 33 -9.83 -15.56 5.47
C ALA A 33 -10.81 -16.64 5.94
N PRO A 34 -10.44 -17.93 5.93
CA PRO A 34 -11.24 -18.89 6.65
C PRO A 34 -11.38 -18.31 8.06
N THR A 35 -12.60 -18.27 8.56
CA THR A 35 -12.95 -18.07 9.97
C THR A 35 -12.36 -19.24 10.78
N GLN A 36 -11.04 -19.39 10.76
CA GLN A 36 -10.29 -20.05 11.79
C GLN A 36 -9.85 -18.94 12.75
N THR A 37 -10.72 -18.69 13.72
CA THR A 37 -10.32 -18.19 15.03
C THR A 37 -9.40 -19.22 15.69
N ASP A 38 -8.19 -19.37 15.15
CA ASP A 38 -7.08 -19.96 15.89
C ASP A 38 -6.69 -18.93 16.94
N SER A 39 -7.36 -19.04 18.09
CA SER A 39 -7.34 -18.10 19.21
C SER A 39 -6.03 -18.19 20.01
N SER A 40 -4.93 -18.48 19.32
CA SER A 40 -3.58 -18.62 19.86
C SER A 40 -2.51 -18.24 18.83
N SER A 41 -2.77 -17.24 17.98
CA SER A 41 -1.69 -16.69 17.16
C SER A 41 -0.60 -16.16 18.08
N SER A 42 0.57 -16.81 18.08
CA SER A 42 1.71 -16.39 18.88
C SER A 42 2.05 -14.94 18.55
N THR A 43 2.52 -14.16 19.53
CA THR A 43 3.02 -12.79 19.32
C THR A 43 3.99 -12.71 18.14
N ALA A 44 4.79 -13.77 17.91
CA ALA A 44 5.68 -13.89 16.77
C ALA A 44 4.96 -13.98 15.40
N GLN A 45 3.82 -14.68 15.34
CA GLN A 45 3.01 -14.75 14.12
C GLN A 45 2.32 -13.42 13.84
N ILE A 46 1.79 -12.78 14.88
CA ILE A 46 1.16 -11.45 14.78
C ILE A 46 2.18 -10.43 14.28
N SER A 47 3.37 -10.39 14.88
CA SER A 47 4.43 -9.46 14.48
C SER A 47 4.92 -9.72 13.05
N CYS A 48 5.09 -10.99 12.66
CA CYS A 48 5.44 -11.36 11.28
C CYS A 48 4.37 -10.92 10.26
N ALA A 49 3.08 -11.13 10.57
CA ALA A 49 1.98 -10.71 9.69
C ALA A 49 1.87 -9.18 9.60
N TYR A 50 2.16 -8.46 10.69
CA TYR A 50 2.23 -7.00 10.70
C TYR A 50 3.39 -6.49 9.84
N ARG A 51 4.60 -7.04 10.02
CA ARG A 51 5.80 -6.68 9.24
C ARG A 51 5.56 -6.77 7.73
N ARG A 52 4.99 -7.88 7.26
CA ARG A 52 4.68 -8.06 5.83
C ARG A 52 3.65 -7.06 5.32
N ARG A 53 2.59 -6.78 6.08
CA ARG A 53 1.57 -5.79 5.70
C ARG A 53 2.16 -4.39 5.61
N TYR A 54 3.02 -4.02 6.57
CA TYR A 54 3.66 -2.71 6.56
C TYR A 54 4.67 -2.56 5.41
N ALA A 55 5.46 -3.60 5.14
CA ALA A 55 6.36 -3.62 3.98
C ALA A 55 5.59 -3.44 2.66
N SER A 56 4.44 -4.10 2.49
CA SER A 56 3.57 -3.90 1.31
C SER A 56 3.10 -2.46 1.18
N TYR A 57 2.70 -1.83 2.30
CA TYR A 57 2.31 -0.43 2.31
C TYR A 57 3.46 0.50 1.91
N LEU A 58 4.66 0.29 2.47
CA LEU A 58 5.84 1.09 2.14
C LEU A 58 6.25 0.94 0.67
N ALA A 59 6.28 -0.29 0.15
CA ALA A 59 6.57 -0.57 -1.25
C ALA A 59 5.59 0.16 -2.19
N ALA A 60 4.29 0.09 -1.88
CA ALA A 60 3.25 0.78 -2.67
C ALA A 60 3.31 2.31 -2.54
N SER A 61 3.65 2.84 -1.37
CA SER A 61 3.65 4.28 -1.10
C SER A 61 4.87 4.99 -1.69
N PHE A 62 6.04 4.34 -1.65
CA PHE A 62 7.31 4.93 -2.04
C PHE A 62 7.86 4.39 -3.37
N GLY A 63 7.19 3.42 -3.99
CA GLY A 63 7.64 2.81 -5.24
C GLY A 63 8.96 2.04 -5.10
N ILE A 64 9.25 1.53 -3.91
CA ILE A 64 10.42 0.70 -3.63
C ILE A 64 10.08 -0.78 -3.75
N SER A 65 11.10 -1.64 -3.87
CA SER A 65 10.87 -3.08 -3.88
C SER A 65 10.32 -3.55 -2.52
N PHE A 66 9.51 -4.62 -2.55
CA PHE A 66 8.99 -5.23 -1.34
C PHE A 66 10.10 -5.69 -0.39
N GLU A 67 11.22 -6.17 -0.93
CA GLU A 67 12.37 -6.62 -0.14
C GLU A 67 13.10 -5.47 0.55
N ALA A 68 13.29 -4.33 -0.13
CA ALA A 68 13.83 -3.12 0.49
C ALA A 68 12.90 -2.62 1.61
N ALA A 69 11.60 -2.57 1.35
CA ALA A 69 10.59 -2.19 2.35
C ALA A 69 10.56 -3.14 3.56
N LEU A 70 10.80 -4.44 3.34
CA LEU A 70 10.86 -5.44 4.40
C LEU A 70 12.08 -5.21 5.31
N ALA A 71 13.24 -4.94 4.71
CA ALA A 71 14.46 -4.62 5.46
C ALA A 71 14.30 -3.36 6.33
N ASP A 72 13.68 -2.31 5.80
CA ASP A 72 13.38 -1.09 6.54
C ASP A 72 12.41 -1.34 7.70
N THR A 73 11.35 -2.12 7.43
CA THR A 73 10.36 -2.52 8.43
C THR A 73 10.99 -3.30 9.57
N ASP A 74 11.88 -4.25 9.26
CA ASP A 74 12.57 -5.05 10.25
C ASP A 74 13.51 -4.21 11.10
N ALA A 75 14.21 -3.23 10.52
CA ALA A 75 15.06 -2.30 11.26
C ALA A 75 14.26 -1.41 12.22
N GLN A 76 13.11 -0.90 11.78
CA GLN A 76 12.24 -0.03 12.60
C GLN A 76 11.58 -0.78 13.77
N LEU A 77 11.22 -2.04 13.56
CA LEU A 77 10.52 -2.88 14.56
C LEU A 77 11.47 -3.79 15.35
N ALA A 78 12.78 -3.63 15.17
CA ALA A 78 13.77 -4.32 15.97
C ALA A 78 13.65 -3.89 17.45
N PRO A 79 13.88 -4.81 18.41
CA PRO A 79 13.95 -4.44 19.82
C PRO A 79 14.96 -3.30 20.04
N ARG A 80 14.49 -2.19 20.61
CA ARG A 80 15.34 -1.03 20.92
C ARG A 80 16.09 -1.27 22.22
N ARG A 81 17.32 -0.75 22.32
CA ARG A 81 18.05 -0.74 23.60
C ARG A 81 17.26 0.09 24.63
N PRO A 82 16.97 -0.44 25.82
CA PRO A 82 16.36 0.34 26.89
C PRO A 82 17.33 1.41 27.39
N SER A 83 16.80 2.54 27.88
CA SER A 83 17.60 3.50 28.65
C SER A 83 17.97 2.90 30.00
N TYR A 84 19.18 3.18 30.49
CA TYR A 84 19.64 2.67 31.78
C TYR A 84 19.06 3.46 32.98
N VAL A 85 18.68 4.72 32.75
CA VAL A 85 18.15 5.63 33.76
C VAL A 85 16.85 6.23 33.23
N SER A 86 15.83 6.33 34.09
CA SER A 86 14.59 7.05 33.79
C SER A 86 14.72 8.50 34.23
N GLU A 87 14.10 9.45 33.54
CA GLU A 87 14.11 10.88 33.93
C GLU A 87 13.58 11.09 35.36
N SER A 88 12.64 10.24 35.79
CA SER A 88 12.09 10.21 37.16
C SER A 88 13.09 9.80 38.25
N GLU A 89 14.23 9.22 37.88
CA GLU A 89 15.29 8.81 38.81
C GLU A 89 16.29 9.96 39.07
N VAL A 90 16.33 10.97 38.19
CA VAL A 90 17.19 12.15 38.33
C VAL A 90 16.64 13.10 39.39
N ASP A 91 15.31 13.28 39.43
CA ASP A 91 14.61 14.21 40.32
C ASP A 91 14.66 13.84 41.82
N ARG A 92 14.95 12.57 42.17
CA ARG A 92 15.07 12.15 43.59
C ARG A 92 16.46 12.37 44.21
N ARG A 93 17.42 12.90 43.44
CA ARG A 93 18.79 13.15 43.93
C ARG A 93 19.07 14.62 44.26
N GLU A 94 18.06 15.47 44.23
CA GLU A 94 18.12 16.89 44.62
C GLU A 94 17.55 17.10 46.02
#